data_AF-L9VV50-F1
#
_entry.id   AF-L9VV50-F1
#
_cell.length_a   1.000
_cell.length_b   1.000
_cell.length_c   1.000
_cell.angle_alpha   90.00
_cell.angle_beta   90.00
_cell.angle_gamma   90.00
#
_symmetry.space_group_name_H-M   'P 1'
#
loop_
_entity.id
_entity.type
_entity.pdbx_description
1 polymer ?
#
loop_
_entity_poly.entity_id
_entity_poly.type
_entity_poly.pdbx_seq_one_letter_code
_entity_poly.pdbx_strand_id
1 'polypeptide(L)'
;MEGIRTAWWDLFYKDVFAGFIVAGVVWLDFAARDTAFRLVLVYLAFLAIPTAGLYHSVVTAAEMLFLVFEDRIGIIVGTIDFLLPVLLGNTIGGVVLVTLINYAQTSKNRMEFANVQQITPLTPREWLFGGLVGRAHVAGESVEDSANHDD
;
A
#
# COMPACT_ATOMS: atom_id res chain seq x y z
N MET A 1 28.05 -3.49 6.44
CA MET A 1 28.07 -2.20 5.72
C MET A 1 28.29 -2.48 4.23
N GLU A 2 27.24 -3.00 3.58
CA GLU A 2 27.27 -3.45 2.17
C GLU A 2 26.30 -2.63 1.29
N GLY A 3 25.33 -1.93 1.90
CA GLY A 3 24.29 -1.14 1.24
C GLY A 3 24.79 -0.16 0.18
N ILE A 4 25.80 0.65 0.50
CA ILE A 4 26.33 1.70 -0.39
C ILE A 4 27.08 1.12 -1.60
N ARG A 5 27.51 -0.15 -1.54
CA ARG A 5 28.18 -0.82 -2.67
C ARG A 5 27.20 -1.51 -3.61
N THR A 6 25.93 -1.59 -3.22
CA THR A 6 24.87 -2.21 -4.03
C THR A 6 24.39 -1.22 -5.09
N ALA A 7 24.14 -1.69 -6.31
CA ALA A 7 23.65 -0.84 -7.38
C ALA A 7 22.25 -0.28 -7.04
N TRP A 8 21.94 0.90 -7.55
CA TRP A 8 20.67 1.61 -7.30
C TRP A 8 19.43 0.74 -7.59
N TRP A 9 19.44 0.00 -8.70
CA TRP A 9 18.36 -0.90 -9.09
C TRP A 9 18.30 -2.17 -8.23
N ASP A 10 19.45 -2.67 -7.75
CA ASP A 10 19.48 -3.83 -6.87
C ASP A 10 18.86 -3.50 -5.51
N LEU A 11 19.14 -2.29 -4.98
CA LEU A 11 18.46 -1.78 -3.79
C LEU A 11 16.95 -1.73 -4.04
N PHE A 12 16.53 -1.06 -5.11
CA PHE A 12 15.13 -0.94 -5.46
C PHE A 12 14.39 -2.29 -5.49
N TYR A 13 14.89 -3.28 -6.23
CA TYR A 13 14.22 -4.58 -6.34
C TYR A 13 14.22 -5.36 -5.03
N LYS A 14 15.31 -5.34 -4.26
CA LYS A 14 15.36 -5.96 -2.93
C LYS A 14 14.32 -5.32 -2.00
N ASP A 15 14.18 -3.99 -2.05
CA ASP A 15 13.25 -3.27 -1.21
C ASP A 15 11.78 -3.46 -1.59
N VAL A 16 11.48 -3.77 -2.86
CA VAL A 16 10.12 -4.21 -3.26
C VAL A 16 9.71 -5.45 -2.47
N PHE A 17 10.57 -6.46 -2.37
CA PHE A 17 10.28 -7.67 -1.60
C PHE A 17 10.23 -7.41 -0.09
N ALA A 18 11.08 -6.53 0.43
CA ALA A 18 10.96 -6.11 1.82
C ALA A 18 9.62 -5.41 2.10
N GLY A 19 9.15 -4.59 1.15
CA GLY A 19 7.83 -3.97 1.19
C GLY A 19 6.70 -5.00 1.28
N PHE A 20 6.81 -6.13 0.57
CA PHE A 20 5.84 -7.23 0.67
C PHE A 20 5.82 -7.85 2.08
N ILE A 21 7.00 -8.10 2.66
CA ILE A 21 7.09 -8.69 4.00
C ILE A 21 6.44 -7.76 5.03
N VAL A 22 6.79 -6.47 5.01
CA VAL A 22 6.27 -5.49 5.98
C VAL A 22 4.76 -5.28 5.82
N ALA A 23 4.27 -5.12 4.59
CA ALA A 23 2.82 -4.96 4.35
C ALA A 23 2.03 -6.22 4.74
N GLY A 24 2.57 -7.41 4.43
CA GLY A 24 1.97 -8.68 4.85
C GLY A 24 1.89 -8.81 6.38
N VAL A 25 2.95 -8.39 7.08
CA VAL A 25 3.01 -8.43 8.55
C VAL A 25 1.97 -7.53 9.19
N VAL A 26 1.86 -6.28 8.74
CA VAL A 26 0.84 -5.36 9.26
C VAL A 26 -0.56 -5.95 9.06
N TRP A 27 -0.83 -6.52 7.89
CA TRP A 27 -2.12 -7.14 7.61
C TRP A 27 -2.39 -8.37 8.49
N LEU A 28 -1.40 -9.25 8.66
CA LEU A 28 -1.49 -10.42 9.53
C LEU A 28 -1.61 -10.05 11.01
N ASP A 29 -0.94 -8.98 11.45
CA ASP A 29 -1.05 -8.45 12.82
C ASP A 29 -2.48 -8.02 13.14
N PHE A 30 -3.13 -7.30 12.21
CA PHE A 30 -4.54 -6.95 12.33
C PHE A 30 -5.47 -8.17 12.34
N ALA A 31 -5.13 -9.23 11.63
CA ALA A 31 -5.92 -10.47 11.60
C ALA A 31 -5.68 -11.37 12.83
N ALA A 32 -4.51 -11.28 13.46
CA ALA A 32 -4.11 -12.11 14.59
C ALA A 32 -4.88 -11.73 15.87
N ARG A 33 -5.34 -12.73 16.63
CA ARG A 33 -6.06 -12.50 17.91
C ARG A 33 -5.18 -12.62 19.14
N ASP A 34 -4.03 -13.27 19.02
CA ASP A 34 -3.11 -13.57 20.12
C ASP A 34 -1.87 -12.67 20.07
N THR A 35 -1.52 -12.04 21.20
CA THR A 35 -0.38 -11.11 21.29
C THR A 35 0.97 -11.80 21.15
N ALA A 36 1.13 -13.04 21.65
CA ALA A 36 2.39 -13.77 21.50
C ALA A 36 2.63 -14.12 20.02
N PHE A 37 1.57 -14.52 19.30
CA PHE A 37 1.66 -14.75 17.85
C PHE A 37 2.06 -13.48 17.09
N ARG A 38 1.47 -12.33 17.43
CA ARG A 38 1.86 -11.03 16.84
C ARG A 38 3.34 -10.71 17.06
N LEU A 39 3.83 -10.86 18.29
CA LEU A 39 5.24 -10.63 18.60
C LEU A 39 6.17 -11.55 17.81
N VAL A 40 5.86 -12.85 17.74
CA VAL A 40 6.64 -13.82 16.96
C VAL A 40 6.62 -13.45 15.47
N LEU A 41 5.45 -13.09 14.94
CA LEU A 41 5.28 -12.75 13.53
C LEU A 41 6.09 -11.50 13.14
N VAL A 42 6.01 -10.44 13.95
CA VAL A 42 6.82 -9.23 13.77
C VAL A 42 8.31 -9.57 13.89
N TYR A 43 8.71 -10.33 14.92
CA TYR A 43 10.09 -10.73 15.11
C TYR A 43 10.66 -11.51 13.92
N LEU A 44 9.92 -12.51 13.43
CA LEU A 44 10.35 -13.32 12.27
C LEU A 44 10.44 -12.48 11.00
N ALA A 45 9.55 -11.53 10.80
CA ALA A 45 9.61 -10.65 9.63
C ALA A 45 10.82 -9.71 9.66
N PHE A 46 11.09 -9.08 10.80
CA PHE A 46 12.27 -8.23 10.97
C PHE A 46 13.57 -9.03 11.01
N LEU A 47 13.53 -10.33 11.32
CA LEU A 47 14.65 -11.25 11.14
C LEU A 47 14.82 -11.66 9.67
N ALA A 48 13.72 -11.88 8.94
CA ALA A 48 13.73 -12.28 7.54
C ALA A 48 14.36 -11.21 6.62
N ILE A 49 14.08 -9.92 6.85
CA ILE A 49 14.63 -8.82 6.05
C ILE A 49 16.17 -8.86 5.97
N PRO A 50 16.92 -8.76 7.08
CA PRO A 50 18.38 -8.79 7.05
C PRO A 50 18.95 -10.15 6.65
N THR A 51 18.32 -11.27 7.08
CA THR A 51 18.82 -12.62 6.73
C THR A 51 18.67 -12.95 5.24
N ALA A 52 17.68 -12.36 4.57
CA ALA A 52 17.51 -12.44 3.13
C ALA A 52 18.32 -11.39 2.35
N GLY A 53 19.13 -10.57 3.04
CA GLY A 53 19.91 -9.50 2.40
C GLY A 53 19.04 -8.39 1.79
N LEU A 54 17.84 -8.18 2.34
CA LEU A 54 16.92 -7.13 1.96
C LEU A 54 17.15 -5.88 2.83
N TYR A 55 16.66 -4.73 2.36
CA TYR A 55 16.72 -3.47 3.07
C TYR A 55 15.32 -3.04 3.54
N HIS A 56 15.27 -2.09 4.46
CA HIS A 56 14.01 -1.50 4.89
C HIS A 56 14.22 0.00 5.10
N SER A 57 13.33 0.82 4.55
CA SER A 57 13.48 2.28 4.51
C SER A 57 13.83 2.91 5.86
N VAL A 58 13.24 2.43 6.96
CA VAL A 58 13.53 2.93 8.31
C VAL A 58 14.94 2.55 8.77
N VAL A 59 15.35 1.30 8.55
CA VAL A 59 16.69 0.81 8.92
C VAL A 59 17.77 1.49 8.06
N THR A 60 17.51 1.61 6.76
CA THR A 60 18.39 2.32 5.81
C THR A 60 18.52 3.80 6.17
N ALA A 61 17.44 4.47 6.56
CA ALA A 61 17.51 5.86 7.02
C ALA A 61 18.39 5.98 8.28
N ALA A 62 18.25 5.06 9.23
CA ALA A 62 19.10 5.03 10.42
C ALA A 62 20.58 4.76 10.07
N GLU A 63 20.87 3.82 9.17
CA GLU A 63 22.23 3.52 8.69
C GLU A 63 22.83 4.69 7.93
N MET A 64 22.05 5.34 7.05
CA MET A 64 22.47 6.53 6.32
C MET A 64 22.83 7.67 7.28
N LEU A 65 21.97 7.96 8.26
CA LEU A 65 22.24 8.99 9.27
C LEU A 65 23.48 8.67 10.10
N PHE A 66 23.65 7.41 10.49
CA PHE A 66 24.86 6.96 11.19
C PHE A 66 26.12 7.27 10.40
N LEU A 67 26.12 6.97 9.10
CA LEU A 67 27.27 7.22 8.21
C LEU A 67 27.50 8.70 7.90
N VAL A 68 26.44 9.51 7.87
CA VAL A 68 26.54 10.97 7.76
C VAL A 68 27.20 11.55 9.02
N PHE A 69 26.82 11.09 10.21
CA PHE A 69 27.42 11.55 11.46
C PHE A 69 28.87 11.09 11.65
N GLU A 70 29.27 10.02 10.98
CA GLU A 70 30.65 9.55 10.94
C GLU A 70 31.48 10.23 9.82
N ASP A 71 30.92 11.25 9.15
CA ASP A 71 31.52 11.96 8.01
C ASP A 71 31.96 11.02 6.87
N ARG A 72 31.37 9.83 6.76
CA ARG A 72 31.69 8.83 5.73
C ARG A 72 30.96 9.06 4.42
N ILE A 73 29.77 9.66 4.48
CA ILE A 73 28.96 9.99 3.30
C ILE A 73 28.33 11.38 3.46
N GLY A 74 28.19 12.10 2.34
CA GLY A 74 27.42 13.34 2.33
C GLY A 74 25.91 13.08 2.41
N ILE A 75 25.16 13.94 3.10
CA ILE A 75 23.71 13.79 3.28
C ILE A 75 22.94 13.71 1.95
N ILE A 76 23.36 14.47 0.94
CA ILE A 76 22.73 14.47 -0.39
C ILE A 76 22.95 13.13 -1.07
N VAL A 77 24.20 12.66 -1.10
CA VAL A 77 24.58 11.38 -1.72
C VAL A 77 23.89 10.21 -1.02
N GLY A 78 23.92 10.17 0.31
CA GLY A 78 23.21 9.15 1.08
C GLY A 78 21.70 9.16 0.88
N THR A 79 21.10 10.33 0.63
CA THR A 79 19.66 10.41 0.34
C THR A 79 19.34 9.88 -1.05
N ILE A 80 20.05 10.35 -2.09
CA ILE A 80 19.71 10.05 -3.48
C ILE A 80 20.14 8.65 -3.90
N ASP A 81 21.35 8.23 -3.54
CA ASP A 81 21.92 6.98 -4.04
C ASP A 81 21.60 5.78 -3.15
N PHE A 82 21.23 6.01 -1.88
CA PHE A 82 21.00 4.94 -0.92
C PHE A 82 19.56 4.95 -0.36
N LEU A 83 19.08 6.03 0.25
CA LEU A 83 17.75 6.06 0.87
C LEU A 83 16.60 6.07 -0.16
N LEU A 84 16.73 6.85 -1.23
CA LEU A 84 15.68 7.03 -2.23
C LEU A 84 15.28 5.73 -2.96
N PRO A 85 16.20 4.93 -3.54
CA PRO A 85 15.82 3.68 -4.20
C PRO A 85 15.13 2.72 -3.22
N VAL A 86 15.64 2.64 -1.99
CA VAL A 86 15.09 1.80 -0.91
C VAL A 86 13.68 2.25 -0.55
N LEU A 87 13.47 3.56 -0.36
CA LEU A 87 12.17 4.13 -0.03
C LEU A 87 11.14 3.87 -1.13
N LEU A 88 11.54 4.05 -2.39
CA LEU A 88 10.69 3.81 -3.55
C LEU A 88 10.31 2.33 -3.65
N GLY A 89 11.30 1.43 -3.56
CA GLY A 89 11.08 -0.01 -3.60
C GLY A 89 10.12 -0.46 -2.49
N ASN A 90 10.38 -0.04 -1.25
CA ASN A 90 9.57 -0.43 -0.09
C ASN A 90 8.12 0.06 -0.20
N THR A 91 7.93 1.31 -0.65
CA THR A 91 6.58 1.89 -0.85
C THR A 91 5.82 1.20 -1.97
N ILE A 92 6.44 1.05 -3.14
CA ILE A 92 5.82 0.42 -4.31
C ILE A 92 5.48 -1.04 -3.99
N GLY A 93 6.40 -1.79 -3.37
CA GLY A 93 6.15 -3.15 -2.94
C GLY A 93 4.94 -3.25 -2.01
N GLY A 94 4.90 -2.44 -0.96
CA GLY A 94 3.78 -2.43 -0.02
C GLY A 94 2.44 -2.13 -0.70
N VAL A 95 2.37 -1.09 -1.53
CA VAL A 95 1.15 -0.71 -2.28
C VAL A 95 0.71 -1.86 -3.18
N VAL A 96 1.62 -2.42 -3.98
CA VAL A 96 1.29 -3.52 -4.91
C VAL A 96 0.72 -4.71 -4.17
N LEU A 97 1.33 -5.15 -3.06
CA LEU A 97 0.83 -6.29 -2.30
C LEU A 97 -0.59 -6.02 -1.75
N VAL A 98 -0.79 -4.86 -1.13
CA VAL A 98 -2.10 -4.49 -0.57
C VAL A 98 -3.16 -4.40 -1.67
N THR A 99 -2.83 -3.77 -2.80
CA THR A 99 -3.74 -3.69 -3.95
C THR A 99 -4.12 -5.07 -4.48
N LEU A 100 -3.15 -5.98 -4.62
CA LEU A 100 -3.39 -7.34 -5.11
C LEU A 100 -4.27 -8.14 -4.14
N ILE A 101 -3.97 -8.11 -2.84
CA ILE A 101 -4.77 -8.80 -1.82
C ILE A 101 -6.19 -8.25 -1.81
N ASN A 102 -6.35 -6.92 -1.82
CA ASN A 102 -7.66 -6.27 -1.82
C ASN A 102 -8.48 -6.59 -3.09
N TYR A 103 -7.83 -6.58 -4.26
CA TYR A 103 -8.45 -6.96 -5.52
C TYR A 103 -8.90 -8.43 -5.50
N ALA A 104 -8.05 -9.33 -5.02
CA ALA A 104 -8.35 -10.76 -4.92
C ALA A 104 -9.50 -11.06 -3.93
N GLN A 105 -9.60 -10.31 -2.82
CA GLN A 105 -10.71 -10.44 -1.87
C GLN A 105 -12.03 -9.88 -2.45
N THR A 106 -11.99 -8.73 -3.12
CA THR A 106 -13.18 -8.08 -3.69
C THR A 106 -13.75 -8.85 -4.87
N SER A 107 -12.90 -9.42 -5.74
CA SER A 107 -13.35 -10.18 -6.92
C SER A 107 -14.17 -11.42 -6.55
N LYS A 108 -13.86 -12.06 -5.42
CA LYS A 108 -14.59 -13.25 -4.94
C LYS A 108 -16.03 -12.94 -4.48
N ASN A 109 -16.31 -11.71 -4.05
CA ASN A 109 -17.64 -11.28 -3.59
C ASN A 109 -18.48 -10.62 -4.71
N ARG A 110 -17.98 -10.54 -5.95
CA ARG A 110 -18.70 -9.90 -7.06
C ARG A 110 -19.89 -10.70 -7.60
N MET A 111 -20.05 -11.96 -7.21
CA MET A 111 -21.14 -12.83 -7.67
C MET A 111 -22.51 -12.52 -7.02
N GLU A 112 -22.56 -11.74 -5.93
CA GLU A 112 -23.82 -11.40 -5.23
C GLU A 112 -24.34 -9.99 -5.57
N PHE A 113 -23.45 -9.07 -5.99
CA PHE A 113 -23.80 -7.67 -6.31
C PHE A 113 -23.92 -7.36 -7.82
N ALA A 114 -23.87 -8.37 -8.69
CA ALA A 114 -24.14 -8.20 -10.12
C ALA A 114 -25.57 -7.72 -10.43
N ASN A 115 -26.47 -7.75 -9.42
CA ASN A 115 -27.85 -7.30 -9.54
C ASN A 115 -28.10 -5.86 -9.02
N VAL A 116 -27.07 -5.16 -8.51
CA VAL A 116 -27.20 -3.79 -7.90
C VAL A 116 -26.39 -2.73 -8.68
N GLN A 117 -25.94 -3.04 -9.91
CA GLN A 117 -25.07 -2.16 -10.68
C GLN A 117 -25.84 -1.16 -11.54
N GLN A 118 -26.19 -0.02 -10.95
CA GLN A 118 -26.27 1.26 -11.66
C GLN A 118 -25.19 2.21 -11.15
N ILE A 119 -23.91 1.81 -11.27
CA ILE A 119 -22.78 2.70 -10.99
C ILE A 119 -22.20 3.15 -12.33
N THR A 120 -22.53 4.36 -12.75
CA THR A 120 -21.98 5.00 -13.95
C THR A 120 -20.45 5.15 -13.79
N PRO A 121 -19.63 4.77 -14.79
CA PRO A 121 -18.18 4.90 -14.69
C PRO A 121 -17.77 6.37 -14.57
N LEU A 122 -16.94 6.70 -13.59
CA LEU A 122 -16.44 8.06 -13.33
C LEU A 122 -15.44 8.47 -14.41
N THR A 123 -15.49 9.74 -14.80
CA THR A 123 -14.61 10.36 -15.78
C THR A 123 -13.18 10.50 -15.19
N PRO A 124 -12.09 10.46 -15.99
CA PRO A 124 -10.72 10.55 -15.46
C PRO A 124 -10.43 11.80 -14.60
N ARG A 125 -11.16 12.89 -14.83
CA ARG A 125 -11.08 14.13 -14.03
C ARG A 125 -11.72 13.97 -12.65
N GLU A 126 -12.78 13.19 -12.54
CA GLU A 126 -13.46 12.90 -11.26
C GLU A 126 -12.68 11.88 -10.44
N TRP A 127 -11.93 10.99 -11.11
CA TRP A 127 -10.99 10.08 -10.46
C TRP A 127 -9.85 10.84 -9.75
N LEU A 128 -9.36 11.94 -10.35
CA LEU A 128 -8.26 12.75 -9.81
C LEU A 128 -8.71 13.81 -8.78
N PHE A 129 -9.89 14.43 -8.96
CA PHE A 129 -10.36 15.54 -8.12
C PHE A 129 -11.53 15.19 -7.19
N GLY A 130 -12.05 13.96 -7.27
CA GLY A 130 -13.17 13.50 -6.45
C GLY A 130 -14.48 14.24 -6.72
N GLY A 131 -15.48 13.96 -5.88
CA GLY A 131 -16.86 14.45 -5.98
C GLY A 131 -17.07 15.97 -5.86
N LEU A 132 -16.01 16.78 -5.91
CA LEU A 132 -16.11 18.25 -6.00
C LEU A 132 -16.78 18.73 -7.30
N VAL A 133 -16.90 17.86 -8.31
CA VAL A 133 -17.53 18.18 -9.62
C VAL A 133 -18.83 17.38 -9.87
N GLY A 134 -19.10 16.31 -9.12
CA GLY A 134 -20.22 15.40 -9.39
C GLY A 134 -21.46 15.66 -8.52
N ARG A 135 -22.51 16.24 -9.10
CA ARG A 135 -23.84 16.28 -8.48
C ARG A 135 -24.42 14.86 -8.44
N ALA A 136 -24.77 14.36 -7.27
CA ALA A 136 -25.62 13.18 -7.15
C ALA A 136 -27.00 13.52 -7.74
N HIS A 137 -27.29 13.07 -8.96
CA HIS A 137 -28.67 13.02 -9.47
C HIS A 137 -29.31 11.74 -8.94
N VAL A 138 -29.98 11.86 -7.80
CA VAL A 138 -31.03 10.93 -7.40
C VAL A 138 -32.24 11.28 -8.26
N ALA A 139 -32.46 10.51 -9.33
CA ALA A 139 -33.73 10.53 -10.05
C ALA A 139 -34.77 9.87 -9.13
N GLY A 140 -35.48 10.68 -8.34
CA GLY A 140 -36.73 10.26 -7.74
C GLY A 140 -37.76 10.13 -8.87
N GLU A 141 -38.23 8.91 -9.09
CA GLU A 141 -39.31 8.60 -10.01
C GLU A 141 -40.51 9.52 -9.80
N SER A 142 -41.03 10.03 -10.90
CA SER A 142 -42.34 10.65 -11.01
C SER A 142 -43.43 9.65 -10.63
N VAL A 143 -43.94 9.73 -9.40
CA VAL A 143 -45.22 9.11 -9.03
C VAL A 143 -46.31 10.14 -9.31
N GLU A 144 -46.66 10.26 -10.58
CA GLU A 144 -47.87 10.88 -11.07
C GLU A 144 -48.54 9.80 -11.92
N ASP A 145 -49.39 8.98 -11.29
CA ASP A 145 -50.53 8.23 -11.84
C ASP A 145 -50.88 7.04 -10.93
N SER A 146 -51.71 7.25 -9.91
CA SER A 146 -52.57 6.24 -9.23
C SER A 146 -53.08 6.72 -7.86
N ALA A 147 -53.92 7.76 -7.86
CA ALA A 147 -54.85 8.01 -6.75
C ALA A 147 -56.09 8.75 -7.27
N ASN A 148 -56.70 8.19 -8.31
CA ASN A 148 -58.09 8.44 -8.67
C ASN A 148 -58.82 7.09 -8.64
N HIS A 149 -59.02 6.57 -7.43
CA HIS A 149 -60.04 5.58 -7.13
C HIS A 149 -60.28 5.60 -5.62
N ASP A 150 -61.55 5.71 -5.25
CA ASP A 150 -62.13 5.55 -3.91
C ASP A 150 -62.11 6.76 -2.97
N ASP A 151 -63.10 7.64 -3.16
CA ASP A 151 -64.09 8.05 -2.14
C ASP A 151 -65.30 8.74 -2.80
#